data_AF-A0A7W0BY76-F1
#
_entry.id   AF-A0A7W0BY76-F1
#
_cell.length_a   1.000
_cell.length_b   1.000
_cell.length_c   1.000
_cell.angle_alpha   90.00
_cell.angle_beta   90.00
_cell.angle_gamma   90.00
#
_symmetry.space_group_name_H-M   'P 1'
#
loop_
_entity.id
_entity.type
_entity.pdbx_description
1 polymer ?
#
loop_
_entity_poly.entity_id
_entity_poly.type
_entity_poly.pdbx_seq_one_letter_code
_entity_poly.pdbx_strand_id
1 'polypeptide(L)' 'MERHRINCYQCKHFYVTWDPKFPRGCRAFAFKSTMMPSVTVFQSSGKACMKFEPKQKK' A
#
# COMPACT_ATOMS: atom_id res chain seq x y z
N MET A 1 7.59 -4.98 -19.90
CA MET A 1 6.85 -5.16 -18.63
C MET A 1 7.03 -3.92 -17.77
N GLU A 2 6.12 -2.96 -17.89
CA GLU A 2 6.11 -1.78 -17.01
C GLU A 2 5.66 -2.24 -15.62
N ARG A 3 6.64 -2.41 -14.73
CA ARG A 3 6.38 -2.58 -13.31
C ARG A 3 5.87 -1.24 -12.81
N HIS A 4 4.56 -1.01 -12.91
CA HIS A 4 3.86 0.15 -12.39
C HIS A 4 3.97 0.12 -10.85
N ARG A 5 5.16 0.46 -10.35
CA ARG A 5 5.51 0.45 -8.93
C ARG A 5 4.81 1.64 -8.28
N ILE A 6 3.61 1.37 -7.78
CA ILE A 6 2.88 2.34 -6.98
C ILE A 6 3.64 2.58 -5.67
N ASN A 7 4.05 3.83 -5.44
CA ASN A 7 4.77 4.25 -4.25
C ASN A 7 3.81 4.45 -3.08
N CYS A 8 3.57 3.39 -2.31
CA CYS A 8 2.69 3.45 -1.12
C CYS A 8 3.07 4.54 -0.11
N TYR A 9 4.33 4.95 -0.04
CA TYR A 9 4.76 6.07 0.82
C TYR A 9 4.09 7.40 0.47
N GLN A 10 3.76 7.60 -0.80
CA GLN A 10 3.05 8.78 -1.26
C GLN A 10 1.53 8.62 -1.11
N CYS A 11 1.03 7.46 -0.71
CA CYS A 11 -0.40 7.21 -0.57
C CYS A 11 -0.93 7.81 0.73
N LYS A 12 -2.10 8.46 0.67
CA LYS A 12 -2.81 8.98 1.86
C LYS A 12 -3.31 7.87 2.78
N HIS A 13 -3.58 6.70 2.20
CA HIS A 13 -4.10 5.53 2.91
C HIS A 13 -3.01 4.68 3.56
N PHE A 14 -1.75 4.94 3.25
CA PHE A 14 -0.65 4.24 3.88
C PHE A 14 -0.47 4.75 5.31
N TYR A 15 -0.44 3.82 6.25
CA TYR A 15 -0.16 4.10 7.65
C TYR A 15 0.79 3.06 8.20
N VAL A 16 1.63 3.48 9.13
CA VAL A 16 2.50 2.57 9.88
C VAL A 16 1.68 2.00 11.02
N THR A 17 1.63 0.68 11.09
CA THR A 17 1.03 -0.05 12.19
C THR A 17 2.10 -0.27 13.26
N TRP A 18 1.75 -0.07 14.53
CA TRP A 18 2.62 -0.36 15.68
C TRP A 18 2.71 -1.86 15.99
N ASP A 19 2.36 -2.71 15.02
CA ASP A 19 2.33 -4.15 15.17
C ASP A 19 3.65 -4.73 14.65
N PRO A 20 4.45 -5.41 15.49
CA PRO A 20 5.76 -5.92 15.07
C PRO A 20 5.66 -6.98 13.98
N LYS A 21 4.53 -7.72 13.91
CA LYS A 21 4.29 -8.70 12.86
C LYS A 21 3.86 -8.05 11.55
N PHE A 22 3.26 -6.87 11.58
CA PHE A 22 2.80 -6.18 10.39
C PHE A 22 2.98 -4.68 10.57
N PRO A 23 4.15 -4.10 10.27
CA PRO A 23 4.41 -2.67 10.47
C PRO A 23 3.80 -1.75 9.40
N ARG A 24 3.27 -2.30 8.30
CA ARG A 24 2.73 -1.52 7.18
C ARG A 24 1.25 -1.83 6.96
N GLY A 25 0.40 -0.83 7.14
CA GLY A 25 -1.04 -0.91 6.90
C GLY A 25 -1.48 -0.13 5.66
N CYS A 26 -2.55 -0.61 5.02
CA CYS A 26 -3.26 0.13 3.98
C CYS A 26 -4.72 0.33 4.40
N ARG A 27 -5.12 1.58 4.62
CA ARG A 27 -6.44 1.93 5.15
C ARG A 27 -7.55 1.73 4.12
N ALA A 28 -7.25 1.95 2.84
CA ALA A 28 -8.19 1.76 1.73
C ALA A 28 -8.65 0.32 1.56
N PHE A 29 -7.79 -0.64 1.87
CA PHE A 29 -8.08 -2.08 1.78
C PHE A 29 -8.23 -2.72 3.17
N ALA A 30 -8.15 -1.93 4.24
CA ALA A 30 -8.24 -2.37 5.63
C ALA A 30 -7.35 -3.58 6.00
N PHE A 31 -6.18 -3.73 5.36
CA PHE A 31 -5.23 -4.82 5.64
C PHE A 31 -3.91 -4.31 6.20
N LYS A 32 -3.21 -5.22 6.88
CA LYS A 32 -1.87 -5.03 7.44
C LYS A 32 -0.92 -6.02 6.77
N SER A 33 0.31 -5.62 6.53
CA SER A 33 1.31 -6.40 5.82
C SER A 33 2.72 -6.10 6.35
N THR A 34 3.61 -7.09 6.27
CA THR A 34 5.05 -6.90 6.46
C THR A 34 5.70 -6.27 5.26
N MET A 35 5.30 -6.72 4.07
CA MET A 35 5.76 -6.18 2.80
C MET A 35 5.03 -4.90 2.44
N MET A 36 5.55 -4.20 1.43
CA MET A 36 4.95 -2.97 0.92
C MET A 36 3.52 -3.27 0.46
N PRO A 37 2.52 -2.48 0.87
CA PRO A 37 1.12 -2.82 0.58
C PRO A 37 0.81 -2.91 -0.92
N SER A 38 1.58 -2.24 -1.79
CA SER A 38 1.48 -2.41 -3.25
C SER A 38 1.83 -3.83 -3.71
N VAL A 39 2.81 -4.47 -3.08
CA VAL A 39 3.23 -5.85 -3.37
C VAL A 39 2.16 -6.83 -2.92
N THR A 40 1.64 -6.66 -1.71
CA THR A 40 0.59 -7.53 -1.16
C THR A 40 -0.72 -7.41 -1.95
N VAL A 41 -1.10 -6.19 -2.35
CA VAL A 41 -2.26 -5.97 -3.24
C VAL A 41 -2.02 -6.59 -4.61
N PHE A 42 -0.82 -6.46 -5.16
CA PHE A 42 -0.47 -7.10 -6.44
C PHE A 42 -0.52 -8.63 -6.35
N GLN A 43 0.00 -9.23 -5.27
CA GLN A 43 -0.07 -10.68 -5.05
C GLN A 43 -1.51 -11.15 -4.83
N SER A 44 -2.32 -10.41 -4.09
CA SER A 44 -3.68 -10.82 -3.74
C SER A 44 -4.70 -10.57 -4.87
N SER A 45 -4.59 -9.47 -5.60
CA SER A 45 -5.53 -9.10 -6.66
C SER A 45 -5.00 -9.32 -8.09
N GLY A 46 -3.71 -9.61 -8.25
CA GLY A 46 -3.07 -9.69 -9.57
C GLY A 46 -2.97 -8.36 -10.31
N LYS A 47 -3.40 -7.25 -9.68
CA LYS A 47 -3.49 -5.90 -10.25
C LYS A 47 -2.80 -4.89 -9.35
N ALA A 48 -2.30 -3.80 -9.94
CA ALA A 48 -1.76 -2.68 -9.18
C ALA A 48 -2.84 -2.03 -8.29
N CYS A 49 -2.42 -1.43 -7.18
CA CYS A 49 -3.29 -0.78 -6.20
C CYS A 49 -4.21 0.29 -6.83
N MET A 50 -5.46 -0.07 -7.14
CA MET A 50 -6.45 0.83 -7.76
C MET A 50 -6.94 1.94 -6.82
N LYS A 51 -6.79 1.74 -5.50
CA LYS A 51 -7.14 2.73 -4.47
C LYS A 51 -5.96 3.61 -4.06
N PHE A 52 -4.90 3.67 -4.88
CA PHE A 52 -3.79 4.59 -4.61
C PHE A 52 -4.27 6.03 -4.74
N GLU A 53 -4.22 6.76 -3.64
CA GLU A 53 -4.52 8.19 -3.63
C GLU A 53 -3.28 8.94 -3.13
N PRO A 54 -2.61 9.72 -3.99
CA PRO A 54 -1.43 10.46 -3.57
C PRO A 54 -1.81 11.51 -2.51
N LYS A 55 -0.95 11.69 -1.50
CA LYS A 55 -1.04 12.82 -0.57
C LYS A 55 -0.78 14.08 -1.39
N GLN A 56 -1.79 14.93 -1.56
CA GLN A 56 -1.55 16.26 -2.10
C GLN A 56 -0.67 17.03 -1.11
N LYS A 57 0.58 17.30 -1.50
CA LYS A 57 1.35 18.36 -0.87
C LYS A 57 0.74 19.68 -1.36
N LYS A 58 0.14 20.45 -0.45
CA LYS A 58 -0.16 21.86 -0.70
C LYS A 58 1.13 22.64 -0.87
#